data_AF-Q3LR55-F1
#
_entry.id   AF-Q3LR55-F1
#
_cell.length_a   1.000
_cell.length_b   1.000
_cell.length_c   1.000
_cell.angle_alpha   90.00
_cell.angle_beta   90.00
_cell.angle_gamma   90.00
#
_symmetry.space_group_name_H-M   'P 1'
#
loop_
_entity.id
_entity.type
_entity.pdbx_description
1 polymer ?
#
loop_
_entity_poly.entity_id
_entity_poly.type
_entity_poly.pdbx_seq_one_letter_code
_entity_poly.pdbx_strand_id
1 'polypeptide(L)'
;MEFDQLESQRSDLQKVLKELDTLPKTPQIELQKQEIQDRINKITDTIIKELLSKHEIKKEELEPTLKEKPTPTKVPQTTPTPCKDLVVSTPKDKTYTTYHNNTNKVNLGKLSEREANLLFAIFQMLKDQGNTLIRFEPQDLKRMLNIDISNERLSEVVIKLWDSIKTADFWKISETETSIIQENYMLFSRCKIELNKPSKDLKYLEIQLNDNYQYLLNNLGMGQYTSFNLLEFQRVRGKYAKTLYRLLKQYKSTGILSVEWGQFRELLDIPKDYDMRSIDNFVLKIALKELHKIYPFEHLSYKKERRNSHDRRKVTHIDFYFEQLPKGETKKQKQADKQRAKRDIKLIAWDIHKEIAKRNAKDTMEARFLELKTLIGYQFRHNDSGIVLQIDNTTFEKNQMFLHVSYPKSKHNPQKFLVSNKTFALELLYINGYSLKKDNLLEEIDPPKIHPITNEPIKEFAQYIGKTINITNFNVDQCPKGINNYLKITRIVKLNDNRICISVQDVDKPEKLLKPFIAKDEKHLNNWFKKHYR
;
A
#
# COMPACT_ATOMS: atom_id res chain seq x y z
N MET A 1 -20.56 -9.89 9.58
CA MET A 1 -21.24 -8.72 9.00
C MET A 1 -21.32 -7.58 10.02
N GLU A 2 -21.62 -7.84 11.30
CA GLU A 2 -21.66 -6.80 12.36
C GLU A 2 -20.29 -6.21 12.74
N PHE A 3 -19.23 -7.02 12.83
CA PHE A 3 -17.89 -6.54 13.23
C PHE A 3 -17.31 -5.47 12.29
N ASP A 4 -17.35 -5.72 10.97
CA ASP A 4 -16.83 -4.78 9.97
C ASP A 4 -17.62 -3.46 9.95
N GLN A 5 -18.91 -3.50 10.28
CA GLN A 5 -19.75 -2.31 10.42
C GLN A 5 -19.41 -1.51 11.68
N LEU A 6 -19.16 -2.18 12.81
CA LEU A 6 -18.73 -1.54 14.06
C LEU A 6 -17.34 -0.91 13.94
N GLU A 7 -16.40 -1.56 13.25
CA GLU A 7 -15.08 -0.98 12.95
C GLU A 7 -15.17 0.23 12.03
N SER A 8 -16.01 0.17 10.99
CA SER A 8 -16.25 1.32 10.11
C SER A 8 -16.83 2.50 10.87
N GLN A 9 -17.86 2.27 11.71
CA GLN A 9 -18.48 3.32 12.53
C GLN A 9 -17.49 3.93 13.54
N ARG A 10 -16.64 3.11 14.17
CA ARG A 10 -15.57 3.59 15.07
C ARG A 10 -14.57 4.47 14.31
N SER A 11 -14.18 4.05 13.10
CA SER A 11 -13.24 4.81 12.25
C SER A 11 -13.79 6.17 11.85
N ASP A 12 -15.07 6.24 11.49
CA ASP A 12 -15.70 7.50 11.09
C ASP A 12 -15.86 8.47 12.27
N LEU A 13 -16.21 7.98 13.47
CA LEU A 13 -16.24 8.81 14.68
C LEU A 13 -14.84 9.35 15.06
N GLN A 14 -13.78 8.59 14.83
CA GLN A 14 -12.40 9.06 15.05
C GLN A 14 -11.97 10.15 14.05
N LYS A 15 -12.50 10.14 12.82
CA LYS A 15 -12.28 11.23 11.86
C LYS A 15 -13.02 12.50 12.29
N VAL A 16 -14.27 12.37 12.72
CA VAL A 16 -15.05 13.51 13.25
C VAL A 16 -14.37 14.12 14.47
N LEU A 17 -13.81 13.31 15.38
CA LEU A 17 -13.07 13.81 16.53
C LEU A 17 -11.84 14.65 16.12
N LYS A 18 -11.11 14.19 15.08
CA LYS A 18 -9.96 14.93 14.51
C LYS A 18 -10.38 16.22 13.81
N GLU A 19 -11.54 16.26 13.18
CA GLU A 19 -12.08 17.49 12.58
C GLU A 19 -12.47 18.50 13.67
N LEU A 20 -13.08 18.05 14.76
CA LEU A 20 -13.39 18.91 15.91
C LEU A 20 -12.14 19.47 16.62
N ASP A 21 -10.98 18.81 16.48
CA ASP A 21 -9.69 19.34 16.95
C ASP A 21 -9.17 20.55 16.15
N THR A 22 -9.72 20.79 14.97
CA THR A 22 -9.37 21.95 14.13
C THR A 22 -10.24 23.19 14.38
N LEU A 23 -11.31 23.06 15.17
CA LEU A 23 -12.25 24.15 15.48
C LEU A 23 -11.86 24.93 16.75
N PRO A 24 -12.31 26.19 16.90
CA PRO A 24 -12.05 27.00 18.10
C PRO A 24 -12.57 26.33 19.37
N LYS A 25 -11.78 26.34 20.44
CA LYS A 25 -12.16 25.71 21.72
C LYS A 25 -13.26 26.51 22.42
N THR A 26 -14.49 26.06 22.25
CA THR A 26 -15.67 26.55 22.99
C THR A 26 -16.19 25.44 23.90
N PRO A 27 -16.87 25.78 25.02
CA PRO A 27 -17.43 24.78 25.94
C PRO A 27 -18.37 23.79 25.25
N GLN A 28 -19.08 24.23 24.21
CA GLN A 28 -19.97 23.39 23.42
C GLN A 28 -19.21 22.37 22.56
N ILE A 29 -18.06 22.76 22.00
CA ILE A 29 -17.19 21.86 21.22
C ILE A 29 -16.48 20.86 22.14
N GLU A 30 -16.09 21.26 23.35
CA GLU A 30 -15.49 20.33 24.32
C GLU A 30 -16.52 19.28 24.80
N LEU A 31 -17.78 19.68 25.01
CA LEU A 31 -18.85 18.74 25.35
C LEU A 31 -19.12 17.74 24.22
N GLN A 32 -19.17 18.20 22.96
CA GLN A 32 -19.33 17.34 21.79
C GLN A 32 -18.16 16.36 21.60
N LYS A 33 -16.93 16.78 21.90
CA LYS A 33 -15.76 15.89 21.88
C LYS A 33 -15.86 14.78 22.92
N GLN A 34 -16.31 15.12 24.13
CA GLN A 34 -16.49 14.15 25.20
C GLN A 34 -17.56 13.11 24.82
N GLU A 35 -18.71 13.54 24.30
CA GLU A 35 -19.77 12.63 23.85
C GLU A 35 -19.33 11.70 22.71
N ILE A 36 -18.54 12.20 21.76
CA ILE A 36 -18.00 11.39 20.66
C ILE A 36 -16.96 10.40 21.18
N GLN A 37 -16.10 10.82 22.11
CA GLN A 37 -15.11 9.94 22.73
C GLN A 37 -15.77 8.83 23.54
N ASP A 38 -16.85 9.12 24.26
CA ASP A 38 -17.61 8.12 25.03
C ASP A 38 -18.30 7.10 24.10
N ARG A 39 -18.82 7.55 22.95
CA ARG A 39 -19.36 6.64 21.92
C ARG A 39 -18.29 5.75 21.30
N ILE A 40 -17.08 6.29 21.05
CA ILE A 40 -15.94 5.49 20.55
C ILE A 40 -15.55 4.43 21.58
N ASN A 41 -15.50 4.78 22.87
CA ASN A 41 -15.16 3.85 23.94
C ASN A 41 -16.21 2.72 24.03
N LYS A 42 -17.50 3.06 23.99
CA LYS A 42 -18.60 2.08 24.00
C LYS A 42 -18.56 1.10 22.81
N ILE A 43 -18.26 1.59 21.61
CA ILE A 43 -18.08 0.73 20.42
C ILE A 43 -16.85 -0.16 20.59
N THR A 44 -15.76 0.38 21.13
CA THR A 44 -14.52 -0.37 21.40
C THR A 44 -14.75 -1.51 22.39
N ASP A 45 -15.48 -1.27 23.47
CA ASP A 45 -15.81 -2.29 24.47
C ASP A 45 -16.73 -3.38 23.90
N THR A 46 -17.67 -2.99 23.02
CA THR A 46 -18.56 -3.94 22.32
C THR A 46 -17.76 -4.86 21.39
N ILE A 47 -16.82 -4.29 20.62
CA ILE A 47 -15.88 -5.02 19.76
C ILE A 47 -15.03 -5.99 20.59
N ILE A 48 -14.49 -5.56 21.73
CA ILE A 48 -13.68 -6.40 22.63
C ILE A 48 -14.52 -7.55 23.19
N LYS A 49 -15.76 -7.29 23.63
CA LYS A 49 -16.67 -8.32 24.16
C LYS A 49 -17.07 -9.34 23.08
N GLU A 50 -17.29 -8.90 21.85
CA GLU A 50 -17.58 -9.79 20.71
C GLU A 50 -16.35 -10.64 20.34
N LEU A 51 -15.13 -10.09 20.43
CA LEU A 51 -13.89 -10.84 20.22
C LEU A 51 -13.64 -11.87 21.32
N LEU A 52 -13.91 -11.54 22.58
CA LEU A 52 -13.77 -12.46 23.71
C LEU A 52 -14.81 -13.58 23.67
N SER A 53 -16.07 -13.28 23.35
CA SER A 53 -17.12 -14.30 23.20
C SER A 53 -16.87 -15.26 22.03
N LYS A 54 -16.24 -14.80 20.93
CA LYS A 54 -15.77 -15.68 19.84
C LYS A 54 -14.60 -16.59 20.25
N HIS A 55 -13.90 -16.27 21.33
CA HIS A 55 -12.84 -17.12 21.90
C HIS A 55 -13.36 -18.07 22.99
N GLU A 56 -14.61 -17.94 23.45
CA GLU A 56 -15.13 -18.71 24.59
C GLU A 56 -16.05 -19.91 24.27
N ILE A 57 -16.26 -20.29 23.00
CA ILE A 57 -16.92 -21.57 22.69
C ILE A 57 -16.15 -22.34 21.61
N LYS A 58 -15.16 -23.11 22.09
CA LYS A 58 -14.98 -24.54 21.77
C LYS A 58 -14.45 -25.26 23.02
N LYS A 59 -15.28 -25.32 24.07
CA LYS A 59 -15.34 -26.49 24.95
C LYS A 59 -16.35 -27.46 24.32
N GLU A 60 -15.93 -28.17 23.29
CA GLU A 60 -16.54 -29.45 22.95
C GLU A 60 -15.79 -30.49 23.77
N GLU A 61 -16.54 -31.26 24.55
CA GLU A 61 -16.10 -32.40 25.35
C GLU A 61 -15.20 -33.31 24.50
N LEU A 62 -13.91 -33.37 24.85
CA LEU A 62 -13.05 -34.47 24.43
C LEU A 62 -12.93 -35.41 25.62
N GLU A 63 -13.87 -36.36 25.69
CA GLU A 63 -13.58 -37.64 26.33
C GLU A 63 -12.29 -38.24 25.73
N PRO A 64 -11.48 -38.93 26.54
CA PRO A 64 -10.14 -39.34 26.15
C PRO A 64 -10.22 -40.55 25.21
N THR A 65 -10.36 -40.30 23.92
CA THR A 65 -9.95 -41.27 22.90
C THR A 65 -8.62 -40.86 22.32
N LEU A 66 -7.58 -41.02 23.14
CA LEU A 66 -6.25 -41.36 22.66
C LEU A 66 -6.37 -42.66 21.85
N LYS A 67 -6.68 -42.55 20.55
CA LYS A 67 -6.08 -43.49 19.61
C LYS A 67 -4.65 -43.04 19.43
N GLU A 68 -3.79 -43.56 20.31
CA GLU A 68 -2.37 -43.71 20.01
C GLU A 68 -2.27 -44.35 18.63
N LYS A 69 -2.02 -43.52 17.62
CA LYS A 69 -1.39 -44.03 16.41
C LYS A 69 0.02 -44.38 16.88
N PRO A 70 0.48 -45.63 16.75
CA PRO A 70 1.76 -46.03 17.29
C PRO A 70 2.82 -45.10 16.69
N THR A 71 3.43 -44.29 17.56
CA THR A 71 4.73 -43.70 17.26
C THR A 71 5.61 -44.87 16.87
N PRO A 72 6.14 -44.94 15.65
CA PRO A 72 7.18 -45.90 15.40
C PRO A 72 8.31 -45.47 16.31
N THR A 73 8.55 -46.22 17.38
CA THR A 73 9.80 -46.20 18.14
C THR A 73 10.88 -46.62 17.16
N LYS A 74 11.30 -45.68 16.29
CA LYS A 74 12.49 -45.86 15.48
C LYS A 74 13.65 -45.85 16.47
N VAL A 75 14.28 -47.01 16.62
CA VAL A 75 15.61 -47.15 17.20
C VAL A 75 16.47 -45.97 16.71
N PRO A 76 17.25 -45.28 17.58
CA PRO A 76 18.11 -44.19 17.15
C PRO A 76 18.91 -44.64 15.93
N GLN A 77 18.71 -43.98 14.78
CA GLN A 77 19.44 -44.32 13.57
C GLN A 77 20.92 -44.03 13.83
N THR A 78 21.71 -45.08 14.03
CA THR A 78 23.16 -45.01 14.25
C THR A 78 23.91 -44.86 12.92
N THR A 79 23.28 -45.25 11.81
CA THR A 79 23.82 -45.10 10.46
C THR A 79 23.39 -43.74 9.88
N PRO A 80 24.35 -42.84 9.57
CA PRO A 80 24.01 -41.54 9.00
C PRO A 80 23.52 -41.66 7.56
N THR A 81 22.46 -40.94 7.23
CA THR A 81 21.96 -40.78 5.86
C THR A 81 22.73 -39.66 5.16
N PRO A 82 23.33 -39.90 3.98
CA PRO A 82 23.97 -38.83 3.21
C PRO A 82 22.98 -37.75 2.80
N CYS A 83 23.39 -36.48 2.87
CA CYS A 83 22.55 -35.33 2.50
C CYS A 83 21.95 -35.44 1.08
N LYS A 84 22.65 -36.08 0.16
CA LYS A 84 22.23 -36.25 -1.24
C LYS A 84 21.04 -37.18 -1.42
N ASP A 85 20.84 -38.10 -0.48
CA ASP A 85 19.84 -39.16 -0.55
C ASP A 85 18.52 -38.77 0.14
N LEU A 86 18.44 -37.55 0.67
CA LEU A 86 17.25 -37.02 1.33
C LEU A 86 16.13 -36.75 0.31
N VAL A 87 14.95 -37.29 0.59
CA VAL A 87 13.73 -36.98 -0.16
C VAL A 87 13.23 -35.61 0.26
N VAL A 88 13.51 -34.58 -0.54
CA VAL A 88 12.95 -33.23 -0.34
C VAL A 88 11.54 -33.21 -0.92
N SER A 89 10.53 -33.09 -0.06
CA SER A 89 9.13 -32.84 -0.44
C SER A 89 9.08 -31.57 -1.31
N THR A 90 8.61 -31.67 -2.55
CA THR A 90 8.31 -30.58 -3.52
C THR A 90 9.39 -29.51 -3.88
N PRO A 91 9.37 -28.96 -5.12
CA PRO A 91 10.29 -27.89 -5.54
C PRO A 91 10.14 -26.57 -4.77
N LYS A 92 8.98 -26.30 -4.16
CA LYS A 92 8.73 -25.07 -3.37
C LYS A 92 9.53 -25.07 -2.06
N ASP A 93 9.73 -26.24 -1.44
CA ASP A 93 10.43 -26.36 -0.16
C ASP A 93 11.95 -26.18 -0.29
N LYS A 94 12.52 -26.31 -1.50
CA LYS A 94 13.92 -25.94 -1.76
C LYS A 94 14.19 -24.43 -1.67
N THR A 95 13.17 -23.59 -1.78
CA THR A 95 13.36 -22.13 -1.82
C THR A 95 13.12 -21.45 -0.48
N TYR A 96 12.27 -22.03 0.37
CA TYR A 96 11.85 -21.44 1.63
C TYR A 96 12.35 -22.26 2.81
N THR A 97 12.84 -21.59 3.85
CA THR A 97 13.04 -22.21 5.17
C THR A 97 11.82 -21.90 6.03
N THR A 98 11.31 -22.91 6.72
CA THR A 98 10.08 -22.82 7.53
C THR A 98 10.27 -23.53 8.85
N TYR A 99 9.94 -22.85 9.95
CA TYR A 99 10.11 -23.36 11.31
C TYR A 99 9.11 -22.69 12.26
N HIS A 100 8.94 -23.27 13.45
CA HIS A 100 8.01 -22.81 14.47
C HIS A 100 8.42 -21.45 15.08
N ASN A 101 7.46 -20.60 15.41
CA ASN A 101 7.73 -19.26 15.98
C ASN A 101 8.47 -19.31 17.32
N ASN A 102 8.48 -20.44 18.03
CA ASN A 102 9.28 -20.61 19.26
C ASN A 102 10.78 -20.53 18.98
N THR A 103 11.24 -20.95 17.80
CA THR A 103 12.63 -20.73 17.37
C THR A 103 12.99 -19.24 17.41
N ASN A 104 12.02 -18.35 17.18
CA ASN A 104 12.27 -16.91 17.20
C ASN A 104 12.43 -16.30 18.60
N LYS A 105 12.00 -17.03 19.64
CA LYS A 105 12.16 -16.64 21.04
C LYS A 105 13.55 -16.95 21.58
N VAL A 106 14.32 -17.79 20.87
CA VAL A 106 15.68 -18.17 21.25
C VAL A 106 16.66 -17.08 20.84
N ASN A 107 17.62 -16.78 21.73
CA ASN A 107 18.71 -15.87 21.43
C ASN A 107 19.67 -16.52 20.43
N LEU A 108 19.45 -16.22 19.15
CA LEU A 108 20.34 -16.57 18.04
C LEU A 108 21.18 -15.36 17.58
N GLY A 109 21.24 -14.28 18.37
CA GLY A 109 21.93 -13.03 18.02
C GLY A 109 23.46 -13.12 18.03
N LYS A 110 24.01 -14.17 18.66
CA LYS A 110 25.45 -14.48 18.66
C LYS A 110 25.96 -14.95 17.28
N LEU A 111 25.08 -15.52 16.46
CA LEU A 111 25.44 -16.08 15.16
C LEU A 111 25.94 -14.99 14.23
N SER A 112 27.08 -15.24 13.60
CA SER A 112 27.56 -14.44 12.47
C SER A 112 26.67 -14.63 11.25
N GLU A 113 26.88 -13.81 10.22
CA GLU A 113 26.11 -13.91 8.97
C GLU A 113 26.19 -15.31 8.34
N ARG A 114 27.38 -15.91 8.36
CA ARG A 114 27.63 -17.22 7.75
C ARG A 114 27.04 -18.34 8.60
N GLU A 115 27.17 -18.24 9.92
CA GLU A 115 26.58 -19.22 10.85
C GLU A 115 25.06 -19.22 10.77
N ALA A 116 24.43 -18.04 10.73
CA ALA A 116 22.98 -17.92 10.57
C ALA A 116 22.52 -18.49 9.21
N ASN A 117 23.24 -18.19 8.12
CA ASN A 117 22.95 -18.77 6.80
C ASN A 117 23.00 -20.29 6.83
N LEU A 118 24.03 -20.86 7.46
CA LEU A 118 24.21 -22.29 7.56
C LEU A 118 23.13 -22.95 8.42
N LEU A 119 22.81 -22.36 9.58
CA LEU A 119 21.75 -22.87 10.47
C LEU A 119 20.41 -22.98 9.75
N PHE A 120 19.97 -21.90 9.09
CA PHE A 120 18.66 -21.91 8.44
C PHE A 120 18.61 -22.75 7.16
N ALA A 121 19.76 -23.01 6.53
CA ALA A 121 19.90 -24.01 5.48
C ALA A 121 19.81 -25.44 6.04
N ILE A 122 20.47 -25.71 7.18
CA ILE A 122 20.34 -27.00 7.89
C ILE A 122 18.88 -27.21 8.33
N PHE A 123 18.19 -26.19 8.84
CA PHE A 123 16.76 -26.29 9.19
C PHE A 123 15.89 -26.63 7.99
N GLN A 124 16.20 -26.06 6.82
CA GLN A 124 15.50 -26.41 5.58
C GLN A 124 15.72 -27.89 5.22
N MET A 125 16.91 -28.44 5.44
CA MET A 125 17.18 -29.85 5.18
C MET A 125 16.63 -30.81 6.22
N LEU A 126 16.55 -30.39 7.49
CA LEU A 126 15.98 -31.20 8.57
C LEU A 126 14.45 -31.21 8.56
N LYS A 127 13.84 -30.26 7.84
CA LYS A 127 12.39 -30.14 7.70
C LYS A 127 11.82 -31.40 7.03
N ASP A 128 10.74 -31.89 7.60
CA ASP A 128 10.01 -33.10 7.24
C ASP A 128 10.88 -34.39 7.24
N GLN A 129 12.06 -34.37 7.88
CA GLN A 129 12.96 -35.52 8.02
C GLN A 129 12.85 -36.21 9.39
N GLY A 130 11.98 -35.73 10.27
CA GLY A 130 11.84 -36.29 11.62
C GLY A 130 13.15 -36.17 12.41
N ASN A 131 13.58 -37.28 13.01
CA ASN A 131 14.82 -37.38 13.79
C ASN A 131 15.96 -38.10 13.05
N THR A 132 15.92 -38.08 11.71
CA THR A 132 16.94 -38.73 10.88
C THR A 132 18.33 -38.15 11.19
N LEU A 133 19.32 -39.04 11.33
CA LEU A 133 20.72 -38.65 11.43
C LEU A 133 21.24 -38.32 10.01
N ILE A 134 21.59 -37.07 9.76
CA ILE A 134 22.01 -36.58 8.44
C ILE A 134 23.50 -36.28 8.45
N ARG A 135 24.22 -36.75 7.43
CA ARG A 135 25.62 -36.41 7.18
C ARG A 135 25.76 -35.45 6.00
N PHE A 136 26.42 -34.33 6.25
CA PHE A 136 26.77 -33.31 5.28
C PHE A 136 28.26 -33.39 4.95
N GLU A 137 28.55 -33.55 3.65
CA GLU A 137 29.92 -33.43 3.15
C GLU A 137 30.28 -31.94 2.95
N PRO A 138 31.57 -31.56 2.90
CA PRO A 138 31.99 -30.17 2.77
C PRO A 138 31.37 -29.46 1.58
N GLN A 139 31.20 -30.17 0.46
CA GLN A 139 30.57 -29.64 -0.75
C GLN A 139 29.08 -29.32 -0.55
N ASP A 140 28.37 -30.11 0.27
CA ASP A 140 26.97 -29.85 0.59
C ASP A 140 26.84 -28.55 1.39
N LEU A 141 27.71 -28.35 2.39
CA LEU A 141 27.73 -27.16 3.23
C LEU A 141 28.15 -25.90 2.45
N LYS A 142 29.09 -26.01 1.51
CA LYS A 142 29.44 -24.91 0.61
C LYS A 142 28.26 -24.48 -0.26
N ARG A 143 27.53 -25.45 -0.82
CA ARG A 143 26.31 -25.19 -1.60
C ARG A 143 25.23 -24.53 -0.74
N MET A 144 25.06 -24.98 0.50
CA MET A 144 24.11 -24.39 1.45
C MET A 144 24.44 -22.94 1.79
N LEU A 145 25.71 -22.62 2.02
CA LEU A 145 26.15 -21.25 2.30
C LEU A 145 25.99 -20.31 1.10
N ASN A 146 25.93 -20.86 -0.11
CA ASN A 146 25.78 -20.13 -1.37
C ASN A 146 26.85 -19.03 -1.56
N ILE A 147 28.08 -19.33 -1.15
CA ILE A 147 29.26 -18.47 -1.32
C ILE A 147 30.48 -19.36 -1.61
N ASP A 148 31.46 -18.78 -2.30
CA ASP A 148 32.77 -19.41 -2.41
C ASP A 148 33.55 -19.24 -1.09
N ILE A 149 34.08 -20.35 -0.58
CA ILE A 149 34.74 -20.41 0.73
C ILE A 149 35.81 -21.52 0.74
N SER A 150 36.97 -21.22 1.33
CA SER A 150 38.03 -22.20 1.55
C SER A 150 37.60 -23.27 2.56
N ASN A 151 38.25 -24.44 2.51
CA ASN A 151 37.93 -25.54 3.43
C ASN A 151 38.22 -25.17 4.89
N GLU A 152 39.33 -24.48 5.15
CA GLU A 152 39.68 -23.95 6.48
C GLU A 152 38.58 -23.04 7.04
N ARG A 153 38.15 -22.03 6.27
CA ARG A 153 37.08 -21.12 6.70
C ARG A 153 35.73 -21.82 6.86
N LEU A 154 35.47 -22.87 6.08
CA LEU A 154 34.26 -23.68 6.26
C LEU A 154 34.30 -24.41 7.61
N SER A 155 35.43 -25.03 7.98
CA SER A 155 35.61 -25.67 9.29
C SER A 155 35.33 -24.68 10.42
N GLU A 156 35.88 -23.46 10.35
CA GLU A 156 35.64 -22.42 11.36
C GLU A 156 34.15 -22.05 11.50
N VAL A 157 33.44 -21.90 10.38
CA VAL A 157 32.01 -21.56 10.39
C VAL A 157 31.20 -22.68 11.05
N VAL A 158 31.51 -23.95 10.77
CA VAL A 158 30.82 -25.10 11.36
C VAL A 158 31.07 -25.19 12.86
N ILE A 159 32.32 -24.98 13.30
CA ILE A 159 32.68 -25.00 14.73
C ILE A 159 31.99 -23.86 15.48
N LYS A 160 32.05 -22.63 14.95
CA LYS A 160 31.41 -21.46 15.57
C LYS A 160 29.89 -21.56 15.62
N LEU A 161 29.28 -22.15 14.58
CA LEU A 161 27.86 -22.46 14.59
C LEU A 161 27.52 -23.40 15.75
N TRP A 162 28.28 -24.48 15.91
CA TRP A 162 28.07 -25.42 17.02
C TRP A 162 28.26 -24.76 18.38
N ASP A 163 29.31 -23.95 18.56
CA ASP A 163 29.56 -23.23 19.82
C ASP A 163 28.44 -22.27 20.19
N SER A 164 27.82 -21.63 19.19
CA SER A 164 26.68 -20.76 19.39
C SER A 164 25.40 -21.53 19.70
N ILE A 165 25.15 -22.65 19.01
CA ILE A 165 23.91 -23.42 19.17
C ILE A 165 23.89 -24.25 20.45
N LYS A 166 25.04 -24.81 20.88
CA LYS A 166 25.12 -25.58 22.12
C LYS A 166 24.86 -24.74 23.38
N THR A 167 25.00 -23.41 23.27
CA THR A 167 24.76 -22.45 24.36
C THR A 167 23.46 -21.68 24.20
N ALA A 168 22.67 -21.97 23.16
CA ALA A 168 21.39 -21.31 22.94
C ALA A 168 20.29 -22.01 23.75
N ASP A 169 19.50 -21.22 24.46
CA ASP A 169 18.47 -21.71 25.35
C ASP A 169 17.14 -21.97 24.61
N PHE A 170 16.82 -23.24 24.40
CA PHE A 170 15.60 -23.68 23.72
C PHE A 170 14.50 -24.09 24.72
N TRP A 171 14.34 -23.36 25.83
CA TRP A 171 13.34 -23.67 26.85
C TRP A 171 11.96 -23.97 26.25
N LYS A 172 11.47 -25.17 26.50
CA LYS A 172 10.12 -25.60 26.22
C LYS A 172 9.31 -25.39 27.49
N ILE A 173 8.38 -24.44 27.42
CA ILE A 173 7.44 -24.16 28.51
C ILE A 173 6.10 -24.75 28.09
N SER A 174 5.58 -25.65 28.92
CA SER A 174 4.23 -26.20 28.80
C SER A 174 3.49 -26.01 30.12
N GLU A 175 2.21 -25.75 30.04
CA GLU A 175 1.35 -25.53 31.20
C GLU A 175 0.29 -26.62 31.24
N THR A 176 0.16 -27.26 32.40
CA THR A 176 -0.95 -28.14 32.74
C THR A 176 -1.88 -27.42 33.70
N GLU A 177 -3.04 -28.01 34.02
CA GLU A 177 -3.99 -27.44 34.99
C GLU A 177 -3.37 -27.16 36.37
N THR A 178 -2.26 -27.84 36.70
CA THR A 178 -1.66 -27.81 38.03
C THR A 178 -0.19 -27.39 38.07
N SER A 179 0.49 -27.25 36.92
CA SER A 179 1.93 -27.01 36.89
C SER A 179 2.42 -26.34 35.61
N ILE A 180 3.44 -25.50 35.76
CA ILE A 180 4.26 -25.00 34.65
C ILE A 180 5.49 -25.90 34.56
N ILE A 181 5.59 -26.64 33.46
CA ILE A 181 6.71 -27.52 33.16
C ILE A 181 7.69 -26.77 32.26
N GLN A 182 8.96 -26.73 32.67
CA GLN A 182 10.04 -26.10 31.92
C GLN A 182 11.10 -27.15 31.62
N GLU A 183 11.32 -27.44 30.34
CA GLU A 183 12.32 -28.40 29.88
C GLU A 183 13.35 -27.71 28.99
N ASN A 184 14.62 -28.06 29.12
CA ASN A 184 15.68 -27.58 28.24
C ASN A 184 16.55 -28.77 27.80
N TYR A 185 16.62 -28.94 26.49
CA TYR A 185 17.47 -29.92 25.83
C TYR A 185 18.36 -29.23 24.80
N MET A 186 19.46 -29.88 24.40
CA MET A 186 20.21 -29.46 23.22
C MET A 186 19.35 -29.59 21.96
N LEU A 187 19.38 -28.56 21.10
CA LEU A 187 18.63 -28.56 19.83
C LEU A 187 18.94 -29.81 18.99
N PHE A 188 20.22 -30.14 18.89
CA PHE A 188 20.70 -31.34 18.21
C PHE A 188 21.06 -32.39 19.24
N SER A 189 20.44 -33.56 19.17
CA SER A 189 20.79 -34.72 20.00
C SER A 189 22.16 -35.29 19.61
N ARG A 190 22.58 -35.08 18.36
CA ARG A 190 23.91 -35.40 17.87
C ARG A 190 24.43 -34.28 16.98
N CYS A 191 25.65 -33.83 17.28
CA CYS A 191 26.45 -32.98 16.41
C CYS A 191 27.88 -33.54 16.39
N LYS A 192 28.27 -34.17 15.28
CA LYS A 192 29.63 -34.71 15.11
C LYS A 192 30.34 -33.94 14.00
N ILE A 193 31.42 -33.26 14.36
CA ILE A 193 32.29 -32.56 13.43
C ILE A 193 33.56 -33.40 13.28
N GLU A 194 33.74 -34.02 12.13
CA GLU A 194 34.96 -34.76 11.83
C GLU A 194 35.91 -33.87 11.05
N LEU A 195 37.12 -33.65 11.57
CA LEU A 195 38.17 -32.86 10.93
C LEU A 195 39.34 -33.75 10.52
N ASN A 196 40.05 -33.37 9.46
CA ASN A 196 41.31 -33.96 9.08
C ASN A 196 42.41 -33.50 10.05
N LYS A 197 43.15 -34.41 10.68
CA LYS A 197 44.18 -34.06 11.69
C LYS A 197 45.26 -33.13 11.13
N PRO A 198 45.95 -33.46 10.01
CA PRO A 198 46.98 -32.59 9.44
C PRO A 198 46.47 -31.25 8.92
N SER A 199 45.37 -31.20 8.16
CA SER A 199 44.92 -29.95 7.52
C SER A 199 43.87 -29.16 8.32
N LYS A 200 43.26 -29.77 9.34
CA LYS A 200 42.07 -29.24 10.06
C LYS A 200 40.86 -28.96 9.16
N ASP A 201 40.89 -29.46 7.93
CA ASP A 201 39.75 -29.36 7.02
C ASP A 201 38.61 -30.25 7.48
N LEU A 202 37.38 -29.77 7.29
CA LEU A 202 36.18 -30.54 7.54
C LEU A 202 36.15 -31.77 6.64
N LYS A 203 36.04 -32.96 7.25
CA LYS A 203 35.72 -34.19 6.54
C LYS A 203 34.22 -34.31 6.35
N TYR A 204 33.43 -34.17 7.40
CA TYR A 204 31.97 -34.16 7.35
C TYR A 204 31.37 -33.62 8.65
N LEU A 205 30.08 -33.28 8.59
CA LEU A 205 29.24 -32.88 9.72
C LEU A 205 28.05 -33.83 9.82
N GLU A 206 27.86 -34.50 10.95
CA GLU A 206 26.62 -35.24 11.24
C GLU A 206 25.75 -34.42 12.20
N ILE A 207 24.47 -34.26 11.86
CA ILE A 207 23.47 -33.60 12.69
C ILE A 207 22.23 -34.48 12.84
N GLN A 208 21.71 -34.55 14.06
CA GLN A 208 20.41 -35.15 14.37
C GLN A 208 19.59 -34.18 15.22
N LEU A 209 18.36 -33.89 14.79
CA LEU A 209 17.43 -33.08 15.57
C LEU A 209 16.99 -33.87 16.80
N ASN A 210 16.97 -33.22 17.96
CA ASN A 210 16.45 -33.82 19.18
C ASN A 210 14.94 -34.07 19.07
N ASP A 211 14.47 -35.24 19.53
CA ASP A 211 13.05 -35.61 19.50
C ASP A 211 12.15 -34.60 20.21
N ASN A 212 12.66 -33.97 21.28
CA ASN A 212 11.95 -32.93 22.02
C ASN A 212 11.69 -31.64 21.21
N TYR A 213 12.41 -31.45 20.10
CA TYR A 213 12.28 -30.27 19.23
C TYR A 213 11.77 -30.59 17.82
N GLN A 214 11.20 -31.78 17.60
CA GLN A 214 10.54 -32.13 16.34
C GLN A 214 9.47 -31.10 15.93
N TYR A 215 8.76 -30.53 16.90
CA TYR A 215 7.75 -29.49 16.67
C TYR A 215 8.33 -28.19 16.09
N LEU A 216 9.64 -27.93 16.23
CA LEU A 216 10.26 -26.73 15.67
C LEU A 216 10.36 -26.79 14.15
N LEU A 217 10.51 -27.98 13.55
CA LEU A 217 10.80 -28.14 12.11
C LEU A 217 9.84 -29.09 11.39
N ASN A 218 9.44 -30.19 12.03
CA ASN A 218 8.70 -31.30 11.40
C ASN A 218 7.19 -31.27 11.72
N ASN A 219 6.81 -30.92 12.95
CA ASN A 219 5.40 -30.90 13.38
C ASN A 219 4.88 -29.47 13.52
N LEU A 220 4.93 -28.71 12.43
CA LEU A 220 4.52 -27.30 12.42
C LEU A 220 2.99 -27.19 12.55
N GLY A 221 2.51 -26.70 13.70
CA GLY A 221 1.08 -26.44 13.92
C GLY A 221 0.51 -25.35 12.98
N MET A 222 -0.81 -25.34 12.82
CA MET A 222 -1.50 -24.31 12.02
C MET A 222 -1.28 -22.91 12.62
N GLY A 223 -0.69 -22.00 11.83
CA GLY A 223 -0.57 -20.58 12.19
C GLY A 223 0.60 -20.20 13.11
N GLN A 224 1.43 -21.15 13.56
CA GLN A 224 2.53 -20.87 14.50
C GLN A 224 3.92 -21.03 13.88
N TYR A 225 4.08 -20.70 12.60
CA TYR A 225 5.35 -20.83 11.90
C TYR A 225 5.79 -19.55 11.19
N THR A 226 7.10 -19.40 11.06
CA THR A 226 7.74 -18.39 10.24
C THR A 226 8.27 -19.06 8.98
N SER A 227 8.04 -18.42 7.83
CA SER A 227 8.54 -18.90 6.54
C SER A 227 9.03 -17.74 5.68
N PHE A 228 10.24 -17.89 5.14
CA PHE A 228 10.86 -16.92 4.23
C PHE A 228 11.79 -17.57 3.22
N ASN A 229 12.08 -16.85 2.13
CA ASN A 229 12.97 -17.31 1.07
C ASN A 229 14.42 -17.33 1.59
N LEU A 230 15.06 -18.50 1.53
CA LEU A 230 16.41 -18.69 2.10
C LEU A 230 17.46 -17.89 1.32
N LEU A 231 17.37 -17.83 -0.01
CA LEU A 231 18.30 -17.03 -0.83
C LEU A 231 18.18 -15.53 -0.55
N GLU A 232 16.97 -15.03 -0.30
CA GLU A 232 16.73 -13.65 0.13
C GLU A 232 17.39 -13.39 1.50
N PHE A 233 17.20 -14.30 2.46
CA PHE A 233 17.82 -14.23 3.78
C PHE A 233 19.36 -14.25 3.72
N GLN A 234 19.92 -15.11 2.88
CA GLN A 234 21.37 -15.26 2.72
C GLN A 234 22.04 -13.99 2.22
N ARG A 235 21.36 -13.22 1.35
CA ARG A 235 21.82 -11.94 0.81
C ARG A 235 21.80 -10.79 1.82
N VAL A 236 21.06 -10.91 2.92
CA VAL A 236 21.04 -9.89 3.99
C VAL A 236 22.41 -9.83 4.66
N ARG A 237 23.00 -8.64 4.73
CA ARG A 237 24.29 -8.39 5.40
C ARG A 237 24.05 -7.81 6.80
N GLY A 238 24.93 -8.13 7.74
CA GLY A 238 24.90 -7.76 9.15
C GLY A 238 24.18 -8.78 10.05
N LYS A 239 24.80 -9.12 11.19
CA LYS A 239 24.19 -10.03 12.20
C LYS A 239 22.84 -9.50 12.70
N TYR A 240 22.79 -8.21 13.04
CA TYR A 240 21.58 -7.57 13.55
C TYR A 240 20.47 -7.50 12.48
N ALA A 241 20.84 -7.24 11.23
CA ALA A 241 19.88 -7.22 10.12
C ALA A 241 19.27 -8.59 9.87
N LYS A 242 20.07 -9.67 9.93
CA LYS A 242 19.55 -11.05 9.79
C LYS A 242 18.61 -11.44 10.93
N THR A 243 18.99 -11.15 12.17
CA THR A 243 18.13 -11.40 13.33
C THR A 243 16.81 -10.63 13.20
N LEU A 244 16.88 -9.34 12.88
CA LEU A 244 15.69 -8.51 12.72
C LEU A 244 14.83 -8.94 11.53
N TYR A 245 15.43 -9.27 10.38
CA TYR A 245 14.72 -9.84 9.21
C TYR A 245 13.86 -11.02 9.62
N ARG A 246 14.45 -11.97 10.36
CA ARG A 246 13.77 -13.16 10.85
C ARG A 246 12.59 -12.82 11.75
N LEU A 247 12.79 -11.94 12.74
CA LEU A 247 11.73 -11.50 13.64
C LEU A 247 10.61 -10.79 12.87
N LEU A 248 10.93 -9.90 11.92
CA LEU A 248 9.93 -9.19 11.12
C LEU A 248 9.14 -10.13 10.20
N LYS A 249 9.78 -11.14 9.60
CA LYS A 249 9.08 -12.11 8.73
C LYS A 249 8.03 -12.93 9.47
N GLN A 250 8.14 -13.12 10.79
CA GLN A 250 7.08 -13.71 11.61
C GLN A 250 5.79 -12.88 11.56
N TYR A 251 5.93 -11.56 11.58
CA TYR A 251 4.82 -10.60 11.62
C TYR A 251 4.44 -10.07 10.23
N LYS A 252 4.82 -10.79 9.17
CA LYS A 252 4.62 -10.33 7.79
C LYS A 252 3.17 -10.05 7.43
N SER A 253 2.21 -10.71 8.08
CA SER A 253 0.77 -10.48 7.85
C SER A 253 0.23 -9.25 8.58
N THR A 254 0.78 -8.88 9.74
CA THR A 254 0.31 -7.74 10.54
C THR A 254 1.12 -6.48 10.26
N GLY A 255 2.35 -6.60 9.74
CA GLY A 255 3.23 -5.46 9.45
C GLY A 255 3.73 -4.75 10.70
N ILE A 256 3.47 -5.30 11.89
CA ILE A 256 3.81 -4.71 13.19
C ILE A 256 4.47 -5.77 14.06
N LEU A 257 5.67 -5.46 14.54
CA LEU A 257 6.41 -6.23 15.55
C LEU A 257 6.65 -5.32 16.75
N SER A 258 6.08 -5.66 17.91
CA SER A 258 6.31 -4.98 19.19
C SER A 258 7.13 -5.91 20.09
N VAL A 259 8.28 -5.45 20.58
CA VAL A 259 9.17 -6.23 21.46
C VAL A 259 9.52 -5.41 22.70
N GLU A 260 9.53 -6.07 23.87
CA GLU A 260 10.03 -5.48 25.12
C GLU A 260 11.53 -5.15 24.96
N TRP A 261 11.98 -4.05 25.55
CA TRP A 261 13.31 -3.50 25.26
C TRP A 261 14.44 -4.42 25.75
N GLY A 262 14.30 -5.03 26.92
CA GLY A 262 15.22 -6.04 27.44
C GLY A 262 15.31 -7.24 26.49
N GLN A 263 14.16 -7.81 26.14
CA GLN A 263 14.06 -8.91 25.17
C GLN A 263 14.65 -8.55 23.80
N PHE A 264 14.44 -7.33 23.31
CA PHE A 264 15.04 -6.87 22.04
C PHE A 264 16.57 -6.89 22.12
N ARG A 265 17.16 -6.38 23.22
CA ARG A 265 18.62 -6.41 23.42
C ARG A 265 19.15 -7.82 23.52
N GLU A 266 18.43 -8.70 24.19
CA GLU A 266 18.78 -10.11 24.35
C GLU A 266 18.73 -10.86 23.01
N LEU A 267 17.61 -10.79 22.29
CA LEU A 267 17.43 -11.51 21.02
C LEU A 267 18.45 -11.11 19.94
N LEU A 268 18.86 -9.84 19.92
CA LEU A 268 19.87 -9.34 19.00
C LEU A 268 21.31 -9.54 19.51
N ASP A 269 21.49 -10.00 20.76
CA ASP A 269 22.78 -10.10 21.42
C ASP A 269 23.56 -8.77 21.33
N ILE A 270 22.89 -7.69 21.79
CA ILE A 270 23.44 -6.34 21.84
C ILE A 270 24.36 -6.21 23.07
N PRO A 271 25.60 -5.72 22.92
CA PRO A 271 26.51 -5.51 24.04
C PRO A 271 25.88 -4.69 25.18
N LYS A 272 26.17 -5.06 26.43
CA LYS A 272 25.56 -4.42 27.61
C LYS A 272 25.99 -2.96 27.77
N ASP A 273 27.20 -2.64 27.35
CA ASP A 273 27.82 -1.31 27.35
C ASP A 273 27.27 -0.37 26.28
N TYR A 274 26.52 -0.87 25.28
CA TYR A 274 25.90 0.00 24.29
C TYR A 274 24.83 0.88 24.93
N ASP A 275 25.09 2.20 24.87
CA ASP A 275 24.12 3.24 25.18
C ASP A 275 23.07 3.39 24.06
N MET A 276 22.04 4.20 24.29
CA MET A 276 20.95 4.39 23.33
C MET A 276 21.45 4.88 21.96
N ARG A 277 22.44 5.78 21.95
CA ARG A 277 23.03 6.32 20.72
C ARG A 277 23.81 5.27 19.95
N SER A 278 24.55 4.41 20.66
CA SER A 278 25.30 3.30 20.07
C SER A 278 24.34 2.28 19.45
N ILE A 279 23.22 1.98 20.10
CA ILE A 279 22.18 1.12 19.53
C ILE A 279 21.57 1.75 18.27
N ASP A 280 21.25 3.04 18.30
CA ASP A 280 20.72 3.73 17.11
C ASP A 280 21.71 3.69 15.94
N ASN A 281 22.98 4.01 16.20
CA ASN A 281 23.98 4.16 15.15
C ASN A 281 24.52 2.83 14.60
N PHE A 282 24.80 1.87 15.48
CA PHE A 282 25.52 0.64 15.11
C PHE A 282 24.61 -0.58 14.99
N VAL A 283 23.39 -0.54 15.53
CA VAL A 283 22.42 -1.64 15.44
C VAL A 283 21.30 -1.27 14.49
N LEU A 284 20.45 -0.30 14.88
CA LEU A 284 19.21 -0.01 14.17
C LEU A 284 19.46 0.63 12.79
N LYS A 285 20.28 1.68 12.71
CA LYS A 285 20.57 2.37 11.44
C LYS A 285 21.21 1.45 10.41
N ILE A 286 22.17 0.62 10.82
CA ILE A 286 22.86 -0.33 9.93
C ILE A 286 21.88 -1.43 9.50
N ALA A 287 21.12 -2.02 10.43
CA ALA A 287 20.16 -3.06 10.12
C ALA A 287 19.06 -2.57 9.18
N LEU A 288 18.44 -1.42 9.46
CA LEU A 288 17.38 -0.85 8.63
C LEU A 288 17.90 -0.53 7.21
N LYS A 289 19.10 0.03 7.07
CA LYS A 289 19.71 0.31 5.76
C LYS A 289 19.80 -0.95 4.89
N GLU A 290 20.14 -2.10 5.48
CA GLU A 290 20.19 -3.36 4.74
C GLU A 290 18.79 -3.91 4.45
N LEU A 291 17.87 -3.83 5.41
CA LEU A 291 16.50 -4.34 5.25
C LEU A 291 15.66 -3.52 4.26
N HIS A 292 15.88 -2.20 4.16
CA HIS A 292 15.19 -1.32 3.20
C HIS A 292 15.38 -1.73 1.73
N LYS A 293 16.35 -2.59 1.44
CA LYS A 293 16.59 -3.14 0.09
C LYS A 293 15.66 -4.30 -0.27
N ILE A 294 14.84 -4.76 0.67
CA ILE A 294 14.13 -6.03 0.59
C ILE A 294 12.64 -5.82 0.81
N TYR A 295 11.81 -6.40 -0.05
CA TYR A 295 10.36 -6.41 0.13
C TYR A 295 9.92 -7.34 1.28
N PRO A 296 9.04 -6.91 2.22
CA PRO A 296 8.26 -5.66 2.27
C PRO A 296 8.80 -4.57 3.22
N PHE A 297 10.11 -4.52 3.40
CA PHE A 297 10.77 -3.69 4.40
C PHE A 297 11.30 -2.36 3.84
N GLU A 298 10.95 -1.96 2.61
CA GLU A 298 11.42 -0.72 1.99
C GLU A 298 11.07 0.55 2.78
N HIS A 299 9.99 0.47 3.56
CA HIS A 299 9.51 1.55 4.43
C HIS A 299 9.52 1.13 5.91
N LEU A 300 10.35 0.15 6.27
CA LEU A 300 10.51 -0.29 7.65
C LEU A 300 10.94 0.90 8.53
N SER A 301 10.15 1.17 9.55
CA SER A 301 10.41 2.20 10.55
C SER A 301 10.25 1.61 11.95
N TYR A 302 10.75 2.32 12.95
CA TYR A 302 10.57 1.93 14.34
C TYR A 302 10.22 3.11 15.23
N LYS A 303 9.54 2.82 16.33
CA LYS A 303 9.25 3.76 17.40
C LYS A 303 9.66 3.14 18.73
N LYS A 304 10.38 3.90 19.56
CA LYS A 304 10.71 3.52 20.93
C LYS A 304 9.61 4.00 21.84
N GLU A 305 8.94 3.07 22.49
CA GLU A 305 7.80 3.35 23.36
C GLU A 305 8.18 3.32 24.84
N ARG A 306 7.44 4.10 25.63
CA ARG A 306 7.60 4.23 27.07
C ARG A 306 6.29 3.90 27.76
N ARG A 307 5.83 2.66 27.58
CA ARG A 307 4.56 2.16 28.13
C ARG A 307 4.70 1.95 29.64
N ASN A 308 3.75 2.48 30.41
CA ASN A 308 3.51 2.18 31.84
C ASN A 308 4.77 2.19 32.74
N SER A 309 5.74 3.07 32.43
CA SER A 309 6.96 3.22 33.23
C SER A 309 6.82 4.40 34.19
N HIS A 310 7.15 4.18 35.46
CA HIS A 310 7.27 5.24 36.47
C HIS A 310 8.35 6.26 36.08
N ASP A 311 9.40 5.81 35.38
CA ASP A 311 10.38 6.68 34.74
C ASP A 311 10.00 6.95 33.28
N ARG A 312 9.56 8.20 33.01
CA ARG A 312 9.19 8.66 31.67
C ARG A 312 10.36 8.77 30.69
N ARG A 313 11.61 8.57 31.12
CA ARG A 313 12.80 8.56 30.26
C ARG A 313 13.14 7.16 29.76
N LYS A 314 12.76 6.12 30.51
CA LYS A 314 13.07 4.72 30.20
C LYS A 314 12.25 4.21 29.01
N VAL A 315 12.94 3.72 27.99
CA VAL A 315 12.31 2.97 26.88
C VAL A 315 11.95 1.59 27.40
N THR A 316 10.70 1.19 27.22
CA THR A 316 10.21 -0.14 27.65
C THR A 316 9.97 -1.06 26.47
N HIS A 317 9.65 -0.53 25.28
CA HIS A 317 9.38 -1.33 24.10
C HIS A 317 9.96 -0.67 22.85
N ILE A 318 10.17 -1.47 21.81
CA ILE A 318 10.41 -1.02 20.45
C ILE A 318 9.39 -1.65 19.51
N ASP A 319 8.70 -0.78 18.77
CA ASP A 319 7.71 -1.16 17.78
C ASP A 319 8.29 -0.94 16.39
N PHE A 320 8.25 -1.95 15.55
CA PHE A 320 8.61 -1.88 14.14
C PHE A 320 7.36 -1.92 13.27
N TYR A 321 7.33 -1.07 12.24
CA TYR A 321 6.23 -0.91 11.30
C TYR A 321 6.74 -1.10 9.87
N PHE A 322 6.08 -1.94 9.08
CA PHE A 322 6.43 -2.20 7.69
C PHE A 322 5.21 -2.63 6.88
N GLU A 323 5.36 -2.74 5.56
CA GLU A 323 4.23 -3.03 4.68
C GLU A 323 3.70 -4.46 4.93
N GLN A 324 2.41 -4.57 5.22
CA GLN A 324 1.74 -5.85 5.43
C GLN A 324 1.74 -6.67 4.14
N LEU A 325 2.10 -7.96 4.24
CA LEU A 325 1.86 -8.92 3.19
C LEU A 325 0.41 -9.41 3.29
N PRO A 326 -0.42 -9.19 2.26
CA PRO A 326 -1.78 -9.72 2.25
C PRO A 326 -1.72 -11.24 2.39
N LYS A 327 -2.67 -11.79 3.15
CA LYS A 327 -2.93 -13.23 3.13
C LYS A 327 -3.47 -13.58 1.74
N GLY A 328 -2.58 -13.86 0.78
CA GLY A 328 -2.96 -14.50 -0.49
C GLY A 328 -2.67 -13.76 -1.81
N GLU A 329 -2.05 -12.56 -1.85
CA GLU A 329 -1.78 -11.87 -3.13
C GLU A 329 -0.29 -11.83 -3.50
N THR A 330 0.01 -11.98 -4.79
CA THR A 330 1.38 -12.15 -5.32
C THR A 330 2.12 -10.83 -5.55
N LYS A 331 3.46 -10.84 -5.39
CA LYS A 331 4.39 -9.69 -5.58
C LYS A 331 4.16 -8.85 -6.85
N LYS A 332 3.59 -9.43 -7.92
CA LYS A 332 3.34 -8.73 -9.20
C LYS A 332 2.20 -7.71 -9.12
N GLN A 333 1.17 -7.96 -8.31
CA GLN A 333 -0.01 -7.09 -8.19
C GLN A 333 0.37 -5.75 -7.54
N LYS A 334 1.11 -5.80 -6.42
CA LYS A 334 1.56 -4.62 -5.69
C LYS A 334 2.58 -3.76 -6.42
N GLN A 335 3.46 -4.35 -7.23
CA GLN A 335 4.39 -3.56 -8.04
C GLN A 335 3.64 -2.79 -9.14
N ALA A 336 2.55 -3.36 -9.68
CA ALA A 336 1.63 -2.68 -10.57
C ALA A 336 0.82 -1.59 -9.84
N ASP A 337 0.37 -1.82 -8.61
CA ASP A 337 -0.38 -0.83 -7.83
C ASP A 337 0.49 0.33 -7.34
N LYS A 338 1.76 0.09 -6.98
CA LYS A 338 2.74 1.15 -6.66
C LYS A 338 3.10 2.00 -7.89
N GLN A 339 3.11 1.38 -9.08
CA GLN A 339 3.23 2.08 -10.37
C GLN A 339 1.95 2.87 -10.70
N ARG A 340 0.75 2.35 -10.42
CA ARG A 340 -0.54 3.06 -10.57
C ARG A 340 -0.62 4.28 -9.65
N ALA A 341 -0.33 4.13 -8.35
CA ALA A 341 -0.36 5.25 -7.41
C ALA A 341 0.62 6.38 -7.81
N LYS A 342 1.80 6.04 -8.34
CA LYS A 342 2.73 7.04 -8.91
C LYS A 342 2.18 7.74 -10.16
N ARG A 343 1.39 7.04 -10.99
CA ARG A 343 0.71 7.62 -12.17
C ARG A 343 -0.44 8.52 -11.72
N ASP A 344 -1.22 8.10 -10.73
CA ASP A 344 -2.37 8.84 -10.20
C ASP A 344 -1.92 10.16 -9.54
N ILE A 345 -0.84 10.15 -8.77
CA ILE A 345 -0.25 11.37 -8.20
C ILE A 345 0.21 12.35 -9.29
N LYS A 346 0.78 11.85 -10.40
CA LYS A 346 1.15 12.71 -11.54
C LYS A 346 -0.08 13.27 -12.26
N LEU A 347 -1.15 12.49 -12.37
CA LEU A 347 -2.41 12.92 -13.00
C LEU A 347 -3.09 14.00 -12.16
N ILE A 348 -3.14 13.81 -10.84
CA ILE A 348 -3.66 14.80 -9.89
C ILE A 348 -2.84 16.09 -9.95
N ALA A 349 -1.51 16.01 -10.01
CA ALA A 349 -0.65 17.18 -10.15
C ALA A 349 -0.90 17.92 -11.47
N TRP A 350 -1.12 17.20 -12.57
CA TRP A 350 -1.48 17.78 -13.87
C TRP A 350 -2.85 18.47 -13.86
N ASP A 351 -3.86 17.85 -13.24
CA ASP A 351 -5.19 18.46 -13.09
C ASP A 351 -5.13 19.72 -12.21
N ILE A 352 -4.36 19.70 -11.12
CA ILE A 352 -4.14 20.89 -10.29
C ILE A 352 -3.49 22.02 -11.11
N HIS A 353 -2.44 21.72 -11.88
CA HIS A 353 -1.79 22.71 -12.74
C HIS A 353 -2.74 23.27 -13.82
N LYS A 354 -3.58 22.41 -14.39
CA LYS A 354 -4.59 22.82 -15.39
C LYS A 354 -5.67 23.71 -14.78
N GLU A 355 -6.15 23.40 -13.58
CA GLU A 355 -7.14 24.22 -12.88
C GLU A 355 -6.56 25.56 -12.40
N ILE A 356 -5.29 25.61 -11.99
CA ILE A 356 -4.58 26.85 -11.70
C ILE A 356 -4.45 27.70 -12.98
N ALA A 357 -4.08 27.11 -14.11
CA ALA A 357 -3.98 27.82 -15.39
C ALA A 357 -5.35 28.39 -15.85
N LYS A 358 -6.44 27.65 -15.64
CA LYS A 358 -7.81 28.12 -15.92
C LYS A 358 -8.22 29.28 -15.01
N ARG A 359 -7.92 29.23 -13.71
CA ARG A 359 -8.19 30.34 -12.77
C ARG A 359 -7.42 31.58 -13.17
N ASN A 360 -6.12 31.45 -13.43
CA ASN A 360 -5.29 32.58 -13.86
C ASN A 360 -5.79 33.19 -15.19
N ALA A 361 -6.27 32.37 -16.12
CA ALA A 361 -6.90 32.85 -17.36
C ALA A 361 -8.21 33.61 -17.08
N LYS A 362 -9.05 33.12 -16.15
CA LYS A 362 -10.28 33.78 -15.73
C LYS A 362 -10.03 35.12 -15.03
N ASP A 363 -9.06 35.17 -14.11
CA ASP A 363 -8.67 36.40 -13.40
C ASP A 363 -8.08 37.43 -14.38
N THR A 364 -7.34 36.96 -15.39
CA THR A 364 -6.84 37.80 -16.50
C THR A 364 -7.98 38.33 -17.38
N MET A 365 -9.05 37.55 -17.61
CA MET A 365 -10.23 37.99 -18.36
C MET A 365 -11.06 39.02 -17.58
N GLU A 366 -11.24 38.83 -16.27
CA GLU A 366 -11.98 39.78 -15.41
C GLU A 366 -11.26 41.12 -15.29
N ALA A 367 -9.93 41.12 -15.13
CA ALA A 367 -9.12 42.33 -15.11
C ALA A 367 -9.20 43.11 -16.44
N ARG A 368 -9.11 42.41 -17.58
CA ARG A 368 -9.20 43.01 -18.92
C ARG A 368 -10.60 43.53 -19.25
N PHE A 369 -11.64 42.91 -18.71
CA PHE A 369 -13.02 43.41 -18.84
C PHE A 369 -13.26 44.69 -18.04
N LEU A 370 -12.68 44.79 -16.84
CA LEU A 370 -12.73 46.01 -16.04
C LEU A 370 -12.01 47.18 -16.73
N GLU A 371 -10.87 46.91 -17.36
CA GLU A 371 -10.10 47.89 -18.15
C GLU A 371 -10.93 48.45 -19.31
N LEU A 372 -11.61 47.57 -20.08
CA LEU A 372 -12.49 47.97 -21.17
C LEU A 372 -13.70 48.79 -20.68
N LYS A 373 -14.34 48.38 -19.58
CA LYS A 373 -15.44 49.14 -18.96
C LYS A 373 -14.98 50.54 -18.54
N THR A 374 -13.78 50.65 -17.98
CA THR A 374 -13.21 51.94 -17.55
C THR A 374 -12.93 52.83 -18.75
N LEU A 375 -12.36 52.29 -19.84
CA LEU A 375 -12.12 53.04 -21.09
C LEU A 375 -13.41 53.57 -21.71
N ILE A 376 -14.45 52.72 -21.80
CA ILE A 376 -15.77 53.13 -22.31
C ILE A 376 -16.40 54.18 -21.40
N GLY A 377 -16.34 53.99 -20.08
CA GLY A 377 -16.85 54.94 -19.09
C GLY A 377 -16.16 56.31 -19.14
N TYR A 378 -14.84 56.35 -19.37
CA TYR A 378 -14.08 57.60 -19.50
C TYR A 378 -14.45 58.41 -20.76
N GLN A 379 -14.69 57.72 -21.87
CA GLN A 379 -14.98 58.33 -23.16
C GLN A 379 -16.46 58.77 -23.29
N PHE A 380 -17.37 58.01 -22.67
CA PHE A 380 -18.81 58.28 -22.61
C PHE A 380 -19.25 58.75 -21.21
N ARG A 381 -18.47 59.68 -20.64
CA ARG A 381 -18.55 60.13 -19.24
C ARG A 381 -19.88 60.74 -18.78
N HIS A 382 -20.82 60.96 -19.68
CA HIS A 382 -22.16 61.52 -19.41
C HIS A 382 -23.29 60.53 -19.71
N ASN A 383 -22.97 59.24 -19.86
CA ASN A 383 -23.98 58.20 -20.08
C ASN A 383 -24.64 57.77 -18.75
N ASP A 384 -25.14 58.74 -17.98
CA ASP A 384 -25.71 58.54 -16.64
C ASP A 384 -27.15 58.00 -16.69
N SER A 385 -27.67 57.72 -17.89
CA SER A 385 -29.06 57.35 -18.15
C SER A 385 -29.27 55.87 -18.51
N GLY A 386 -28.22 55.04 -18.41
CA GLY A 386 -28.32 53.61 -18.71
C GLY A 386 -28.50 53.29 -20.20
N ILE A 387 -28.08 54.21 -21.10
CA ILE A 387 -28.20 54.00 -22.55
C ILE A 387 -27.23 52.89 -22.96
N VAL A 388 -27.78 51.86 -23.61
CA VAL A 388 -27.02 50.77 -24.22
C VAL A 388 -26.24 51.31 -25.42
N LEU A 389 -24.91 51.30 -25.35
CA LEU A 389 -24.05 51.69 -26.46
C LEU A 389 -24.08 50.62 -27.56
N GLN A 390 -23.99 51.06 -28.81
CA GLN A 390 -23.96 50.19 -29.97
C GLN A 390 -22.52 50.00 -30.46
N ILE A 391 -22.15 48.75 -30.75
CA ILE A 391 -20.90 48.44 -31.45
C ILE A 391 -21.18 48.44 -32.95
N ASP A 392 -20.58 49.38 -33.67
CA ASP A 392 -20.86 49.59 -35.10
C ASP A 392 -19.97 48.73 -36.01
N ASN A 393 -18.68 48.58 -35.66
CA ASN A 393 -17.73 47.78 -36.42
C ASN A 393 -16.48 47.43 -35.59
N THR A 394 -15.61 46.59 -36.14
CA THR A 394 -14.23 46.40 -35.66
C THR A 394 -13.25 46.49 -36.81
N THR A 395 -12.13 47.18 -36.60
CA THR A 395 -11.06 47.27 -37.60
C THR A 395 -9.73 46.76 -37.03
N PHE A 396 -8.88 46.26 -37.92
CA PHE A 396 -7.49 45.91 -37.61
C PHE A 396 -6.57 46.96 -38.21
N GLU A 397 -5.82 47.65 -37.36
CA GLU A 397 -4.83 48.63 -37.77
C GLU A 397 -3.49 48.23 -37.11
N LYS A 398 -2.43 48.04 -37.90
CA LYS A 398 -1.08 47.67 -37.40
C LYS A 398 -1.06 46.51 -36.39
N ASN A 399 -1.80 45.44 -36.70
CA ASN A 399 -1.92 44.22 -35.87
C ASN A 399 -2.58 44.44 -34.48
N GLN A 400 -3.26 45.57 -34.30
CA GLN A 400 -4.05 45.90 -33.12
C GLN A 400 -5.53 45.99 -33.50
N MET A 401 -6.41 45.49 -32.63
CA MET A 401 -7.86 45.47 -32.88
C MET A 401 -8.52 46.70 -32.25
N PHE A 402 -9.30 47.42 -33.05
CA PHE A 402 -10.09 48.55 -32.60
C PHE A 402 -11.57 48.22 -32.64
N LEU A 403 -12.28 48.50 -31.54
CA LEU A 403 -13.72 48.42 -31.42
C LEU A 403 -14.32 49.79 -31.72
N HIS A 404 -15.28 49.89 -32.63
CA HIS A 404 -15.96 51.15 -32.93
C HIS A 404 -17.30 51.18 -32.18
N VAL A 405 -17.45 52.11 -31.24
CA VAL A 405 -18.63 52.20 -30.37
C VAL A 405 -19.28 53.57 -30.50
N SER A 406 -20.60 53.62 -30.53
CA SER A 406 -21.39 54.86 -30.61
C SER A 406 -22.69 54.77 -29.80
N TYR A 407 -23.40 55.91 -29.69
CA TYR A 407 -24.78 55.91 -29.20
C TYR A 407 -25.72 55.41 -30.30
N PRO A 408 -26.77 54.63 -29.95
CA PRO A 408 -27.75 54.15 -30.91
C PRO A 408 -28.34 55.31 -31.72
N LYS A 409 -28.36 55.19 -33.05
CA LYS A 409 -28.89 56.20 -34.00
C LYS A 409 -28.16 57.56 -34.00
N SER A 410 -26.95 57.64 -33.46
CA SER A 410 -26.12 58.85 -33.54
C SER A 410 -25.73 59.17 -34.99
N LYS A 411 -25.73 60.47 -35.34
CA LYS A 411 -25.16 60.97 -36.60
C LYS A 411 -23.65 61.24 -36.51
N HIS A 412 -23.06 61.09 -35.32
CA HIS A 412 -21.64 61.28 -35.11
C HIS A 412 -20.84 60.01 -35.42
N ASN A 413 -19.60 60.19 -35.90
CA ASN A 413 -18.73 59.07 -36.20
C ASN A 413 -18.45 58.22 -34.94
N PRO A 414 -18.42 56.88 -35.07
CA PRO A 414 -18.10 55.99 -33.97
C PRO A 414 -16.73 56.27 -33.37
N GLN A 415 -16.61 56.18 -32.05
CA GLN A 415 -15.32 56.28 -31.37
C GLN A 415 -14.57 54.96 -31.45
N LYS A 416 -13.27 55.03 -31.75
CA LYS A 416 -12.40 53.85 -31.85
C LYS A 416 -11.74 53.57 -30.50
N PHE A 417 -11.84 52.34 -30.03
CA PHE A 417 -11.25 51.85 -28.78
C PHE A 417 -10.22 50.77 -29.09
N LEU A 418 -8.96 50.99 -28.72
CA LEU A 418 -7.95 49.95 -28.77
C LEU A 418 -8.30 48.86 -27.76
N VAL A 419 -8.35 47.60 -28.19
CA VAL A 419 -8.59 46.46 -27.30
C VAL A 419 -7.27 45.73 -27.01
N SER A 420 -7.06 45.36 -25.76
CA SER A 420 -5.80 44.81 -25.26
C SER A 420 -5.39 43.46 -25.90
N ASN A 421 -6.34 42.68 -26.41
CA ASN A 421 -6.06 41.44 -27.13
C ASN A 421 -7.19 41.10 -28.14
N LYS A 422 -6.81 40.65 -29.34
CA LYS A 422 -7.71 40.19 -30.42
C LYS A 422 -8.67 39.09 -29.94
N THR A 423 -8.18 38.06 -29.26
CA THR A 423 -9.00 36.92 -28.81
C THR A 423 -10.08 37.37 -27.81
N PHE A 424 -9.72 38.26 -26.89
CA PHE A 424 -10.65 38.83 -25.91
C PHE A 424 -11.76 39.66 -26.57
N ALA A 425 -11.41 40.51 -27.54
CA ALA A 425 -12.39 41.30 -28.27
C ALA A 425 -13.40 40.42 -29.03
N LEU A 426 -12.91 39.35 -29.66
CA LEU A 426 -13.73 38.40 -30.40
C LEU A 426 -14.67 37.59 -29.49
N GLU A 427 -14.17 37.11 -28.34
CA GLU A 427 -14.98 36.39 -27.34
C GLU A 427 -16.05 37.29 -26.72
N LEU A 428 -15.71 38.55 -26.39
CA LEU A 428 -16.65 39.51 -25.84
C LEU A 428 -17.80 39.81 -26.81
N LEU A 429 -17.48 40.03 -28.08
CA LEU A 429 -18.47 40.27 -29.14
C LEU A 429 -19.38 39.06 -29.32
N TYR A 430 -18.81 37.86 -29.33
CA TYR A 430 -19.57 36.62 -29.47
C TYR A 430 -20.54 36.37 -28.30
N ILE A 431 -20.08 36.51 -27.06
CA ILE A 431 -20.90 36.31 -25.85
C ILE A 431 -22.08 37.31 -25.80
N ASN A 432 -21.88 38.52 -26.33
CA ASN A 432 -22.91 39.57 -26.36
C ASN A 432 -23.73 39.57 -27.68
N GLY A 433 -23.66 38.49 -28.47
CA GLY A 433 -24.54 38.27 -29.62
C GLY A 433 -24.15 38.96 -30.92
N TYR A 434 -22.93 39.49 -31.01
CA TYR A 434 -22.41 40.11 -32.23
C TYR A 434 -21.67 39.08 -33.10
N SER A 435 -22.09 38.94 -34.36
CA SER A 435 -21.42 38.08 -35.35
C SER A 435 -20.52 38.93 -36.26
N LEU A 436 -19.22 38.64 -36.25
CA LEU A 436 -18.28 39.20 -37.22
C LEU A 436 -18.49 38.57 -38.60
N LYS A 437 -18.58 39.39 -39.65
CA LYS A 437 -18.53 38.89 -41.02
C LYS A 437 -17.22 38.13 -41.20
N LYS A 438 -17.37 36.83 -41.43
CA LYS A 438 -16.31 35.83 -41.56
C LYS A 438 -15.30 36.29 -42.60
N ASP A 439 -14.10 36.62 -42.13
CA ASP A 439 -12.89 36.27 -42.84
C ASP A 439 -11.96 35.50 -41.87
N ASN A 440 -11.98 34.18 -42.07
CA ASN A 440 -10.85 33.25 -41.93
C ASN A 440 -10.26 32.83 -40.57
N LEU A 441 -10.99 32.74 -39.44
CA LEU A 441 -10.40 32.05 -38.26
C LEU A 441 -11.44 31.32 -37.39
N LEU A 442 -11.73 30.07 -37.74
CA LEU A 442 -12.14 29.02 -36.79
C LEU A 442 -11.44 27.72 -37.22
N GLU A 443 -10.32 27.38 -36.58
CA GLU A 443 -9.97 25.98 -36.42
C GLU A 443 -10.72 25.49 -35.17
N GLU A 444 -11.75 24.68 -35.39
CA GLU A 444 -12.38 23.90 -34.33
C GLU A 444 -11.32 23.02 -33.65
N ILE A 445 -11.15 23.16 -32.33
CA ILE A 445 -10.32 22.23 -31.55
C ILE A 445 -11.11 20.93 -31.43
N ASP A 446 -10.89 20.04 -32.39
CA ASP A 446 -11.42 18.68 -32.37
C ASP A 446 -10.75 17.90 -31.21
N PRO A 447 -11.49 17.20 -30.34
CA PRO A 447 -10.91 16.42 -29.25
C PRO A 447 -10.02 15.28 -29.80
N PRO A 448 -8.99 14.84 -29.05
CA PRO A 448 -7.97 13.95 -29.57
C PRO A 448 -8.56 12.60 -30.02
N LYS A 449 -8.37 12.28 -31.29
CA LYS A 449 -8.85 11.05 -31.95
C LYS A 449 -8.03 9.79 -31.60
N ILE A 450 -6.98 9.95 -30.75
CA ILE A 450 -5.99 8.91 -30.44
C ILE A 450 -5.72 8.91 -28.93
N HIS A 451 -5.61 7.73 -28.34
CA HIS A 451 -5.33 7.57 -26.92
C HIS A 451 -3.87 7.99 -26.60
N PRO A 452 -3.64 8.94 -25.67
CA PRO A 452 -2.34 9.60 -25.49
C PRO A 452 -1.23 8.71 -24.90
N ILE A 453 -1.52 7.46 -24.54
CA ILE A 453 -0.55 6.52 -23.96
C ILE A 453 -0.29 5.32 -24.88
N THR A 454 -1.28 4.89 -25.67
CA THR A 454 -1.17 3.69 -26.51
C THR A 454 -0.94 4.04 -27.98
N ASN A 455 -1.14 5.30 -28.37
CA ASN A 455 -1.05 5.79 -29.74
C ASN A 455 -1.99 5.07 -30.73
N GLU A 456 -3.02 4.39 -30.21
CA GLU A 456 -4.04 3.70 -30.98
C GLU A 456 -5.36 4.50 -30.99
N PRO A 457 -6.20 4.36 -32.03
CA PRO A 457 -7.53 4.96 -32.05
C PRO A 457 -8.40 4.34 -30.96
N ILE A 458 -9.23 5.13 -30.27
CA ILE A 458 -10.19 4.64 -29.26
C ILE A 458 -11.29 3.86 -29.99
N LYS A 459 -11.04 2.62 -30.40
CA LYS A 459 -11.94 1.86 -31.29
C LYS A 459 -13.15 1.27 -30.56
N GLU A 460 -13.04 0.93 -29.28
CA GLU A 460 -14.03 0.12 -28.55
C GLU A 460 -15.37 0.84 -28.31
N PHE A 461 -15.37 2.18 -28.27
CA PHE A 461 -16.58 2.98 -28.01
C PHE A 461 -16.76 4.17 -28.98
N ALA A 462 -15.92 4.29 -30.01
CA ALA A 462 -16.00 5.38 -30.99
C ALA A 462 -17.37 5.50 -31.65
N GLN A 463 -18.06 4.37 -31.87
CA GLN A 463 -19.38 4.35 -32.49
C GLN A 463 -20.47 5.09 -31.67
N TYR A 464 -20.24 5.30 -30.37
CA TYR A 464 -21.19 5.95 -29.46
C TYR A 464 -20.87 7.43 -29.21
N ILE A 465 -19.60 7.85 -29.35
CA ILE A 465 -19.19 9.24 -29.07
C ILE A 465 -19.72 10.16 -30.17
N GLY A 466 -20.32 11.28 -29.75
CA GLY A 466 -20.94 12.27 -30.63
C GLY A 466 -22.38 11.92 -31.03
N LYS A 467 -22.89 10.73 -30.68
CA LYS A 467 -24.29 10.35 -30.92
C LYS A 467 -25.22 11.01 -29.92
N THR A 468 -26.40 11.39 -30.39
CA THR A 468 -27.47 11.98 -29.58
C THR A 468 -28.49 10.90 -29.23
N ILE A 469 -28.89 10.83 -27.97
CA ILE A 469 -29.94 9.95 -27.47
C ILE A 469 -31.14 10.78 -27.00
N ASN A 470 -32.33 10.22 -27.11
CA ASN A 470 -33.56 10.85 -26.65
C ASN A 470 -34.02 10.18 -25.35
N ILE A 471 -34.15 10.97 -24.28
CA ILE A 471 -34.65 10.52 -22.99
C ILE A 471 -35.87 11.36 -22.60
N THR A 472 -37.01 10.69 -22.45
CA THR A 472 -38.23 11.28 -21.90
C THR A 472 -38.19 11.22 -20.38
N ASN A 473 -38.22 12.39 -19.74
CA ASN A 473 -38.32 12.51 -18.29
C ASN A 473 -39.80 12.68 -17.89
N PHE A 474 -40.26 11.85 -16.95
CA PHE A 474 -41.62 11.84 -16.43
C PHE A 474 -41.71 12.40 -14.99
N ASN A 475 -40.67 13.09 -14.51
CA ASN A 475 -40.68 13.59 -13.14
C ASN A 475 -41.60 14.81 -12.94
N VAL A 476 -42.54 14.59 -12.01
CA VAL A 476 -43.34 15.52 -11.19
C VAL A 476 -44.50 16.25 -11.86
N ASP A 477 -45.73 15.92 -11.43
CA ASP A 477 -46.99 16.69 -11.22
C ASP A 477 -47.40 17.88 -12.13
N GLN A 478 -46.62 18.28 -13.14
CA GLN A 478 -46.86 19.47 -13.96
C GLN A 478 -46.85 19.21 -15.47
N CYS A 479 -46.55 17.99 -15.94
CA CYS A 479 -46.67 17.67 -17.36
C CYS A 479 -46.87 16.16 -17.66
N PRO A 480 -48.11 15.68 -17.83
CA PRO A 480 -48.39 14.25 -18.07
C PRO A 480 -47.91 13.74 -19.44
N LYS A 481 -47.48 14.62 -20.35
CA LYS A 481 -46.98 14.25 -21.69
C LYS A 481 -45.48 13.89 -21.71
N GLY A 482 -44.74 14.10 -20.62
CA GLY A 482 -43.30 13.86 -20.52
C GLY A 482 -42.45 14.89 -21.30
N ILE A 483 -41.26 15.22 -20.78
CA ILE A 483 -40.33 16.16 -21.45
C ILE A 483 -39.22 15.36 -22.12
N ASN A 484 -39.11 15.45 -23.44
CA ASN A 484 -38.02 14.84 -24.20
C ASN A 484 -36.77 15.71 -24.11
N ASN A 485 -35.64 15.12 -23.71
CA ASN A 485 -34.35 15.78 -23.71
C ASN A 485 -33.41 15.06 -24.68
N TYR A 486 -32.71 15.83 -25.50
CA TYR A 486 -31.71 15.33 -26.42
C TYR A 486 -30.33 15.46 -25.78
N LEU A 487 -29.69 14.33 -25.53
CA LEU A 487 -28.40 14.28 -24.86
C LEU A 487 -27.32 13.78 -25.82
N LYS A 488 -26.26 14.54 -26.03
CA LYS A 488 -25.09 14.13 -26.81
C LYS A 488 -24.10 13.41 -25.93
N ILE A 489 -23.65 12.23 -26.34
CA ILE A 489 -22.58 11.51 -25.65
C ILE A 489 -21.25 12.18 -25.98
N THR A 490 -20.60 12.76 -24.98
CA THR A 490 -19.34 13.50 -25.17
C THR A 490 -18.12 12.66 -24.83
N ARG A 491 -18.25 11.69 -23.92
CA ARG A 491 -17.13 10.83 -23.49
C ARG A 491 -17.62 9.51 -22.91
N ILE A 492 -16.85 8.44 -23.11
CA ILE A 492 -17.06 7.13 -22.45
C ILE A 492 -15.72 6.69 -21.85
N VAL A 493 -15.75 6.24 -20.59
CA VAL A 493 -14.56 5.79 -19.83
C VAL A 493 -14.88 4.52 -19.06
N LYS A 494 -14.02 3.50 -19.15
CA LYS A 494 -14.12 2.28 -18.32
C LYS A 494 -13.50 2.52 -16.95
N LEU A 495 -14.22 2.18 -15.90
CA LEU A 495 -13.83 2.35 -14.50
C LEU A 495 -13.09 1.12 -13.97
N ASN A 496 -12.38 1.29 -12.85
CA ASN A 496 -11.52 0.27 -12.22
C ASN A 496 -12.24 -1.02 -11.80
N ASP A 497 -13.57 -1.01 -11.72
CA ASP A 497 -14.43 -2.12 -11.33
C ASP A 497 -15.25 -2.70 -12.50
N ASN A 498 -14.77 -2.50 -13.72
CA ASN A 498 -15.38 -2.91 -14.99
C ASN A 498 -16.70 -2.21 -15.36
N ARG A 499 -17.17 -1.23 -14.56
CA ARG A 499 -18.30 -0.36 -14.94
C ARG A 499 -17.88 0.66 -16.00
N ILE A 500 -18.84 1.22 -16.72
CA ILE A 500 -18.58 2.18 -17.80
C ILE A 500 -19.26 3.50 -17.49
N CYS A 501 -18.48 4.57 -17.38
CA CYS A 501 -18.93 5.93 -17.19
C CYS A 501 -19.18 6.62 -18.54
N ILE A 502 -20.36 7.20 -18.71
CA ILE A 502 -20.78 7.92 -19.91
C ILE A 502 -21.07 9.36 -19.52
N SER A 503 -20.30 10.29 -20.09
CA SER A 503 -20.57 11.71 -19.99
C SER A 503 -21.52 12.13 -21.10
N VAL A 504 -22.56 12.86 -20.72
CA VAL A 504 -23.60 13.36 -21.62
C VAL A 504 -23.74 14.87 -21.44
N GLN A 505 -24.07 15.56 -22.53
CA GLN A 505 -24.32 16.99 -22.56
C GLN A 505 -25.71 17.22 -23.14
N ASP A 506 -26.47 18.13 -22.52
CA ASP A 506 -27.75 18.57 -23.05
C ASP A 506 -27.52 19.39 -24.33
N VAL A 507 -28.17 19.01 -25.43
CA VAL A 507 -27.98 19.68 -26.73
C VAL A 507 -28.56 21.09 -26.70
N ASP A 508 -29.68 21.30 -26.02
CA ASP A 508 -30.37 22.59 -25.94
C ASP A 508 -29.79 23.48 -24.83
N LYS A 509 -29.16 22.87 -23.82
CA LYS A 509 -28.54 23.57 -22.68
C LYS A 509 -27.11 23.08 -22.39
N PRO A 510 -26.16 23.33 -23.30
CA PRO A 510 -24.81 22.75 -23.23
C PRO A 510 -24.00 23.17 -22.00
N GLU A 511 -24.35 24.30 -21.36
CA GLU A 511 -23.72 24.80 -20.15
C GLU A 511 -24.20 24.11 -18.86
N LYS A 512 -25.28 23.32 -18.94
CA LYS A 512 -25.85 22.63 -17.79
C LYS A 512 -25.04 21.38 -17.47
N LEU A 513 -24.44 21.34 -16.28
CA LEU A 513 -23.71 20.16 -15.79
C LEU A 513 -24.68 19.01 -15.50
N LEU A 514 -24.57 17.95 -16.31
CA LEU A 514 -25.32 16.71 -16.12
C LEU A 514 -24.45 15.67 -15.40
N LYS A 515 -25.09 14.89 -14.51
CA LYS A 515 -24.43 13.76 -13.86
C LYS A 515 -24.13 12.67 -14.90
N PRO A 516 -22.91 12.09 -14.91
CA PRO A 516 -22.58 10.98 -15.79
C PRO A 516 -23.46 9.76 -15.51
N PHE A 517 -23.78 9.01 -16.57
CA PHE A 517 -24.45 7.72 -16.44
C PHE A 517 -23.44 6.60 -16.26
N ILE A 518 -23.70 5.67 -15.35
CA ILE A 518 -22.81 4.53 -15.07
C ILE A 518 -23.48 3.23 -15.53
N ALA A 519 -22.93 2.60 -16.56
CA ALA A 519 -23.32 1.26 -16.97
C ALA A 519 -22.55 0.20 -16.17
N LYS A 520 -23.22 -0.92 -15.83
CA LYS A 520 -22.60 -2.02 -15.08
C LYS A 520 -21.53 -2.76 -15.90
N ASP A 521 -21.76 -2.91 -17.19
CA ASP A 521 -20.89 -3.58 -18.15
C ASP A 521 -21.22 -3.12 -19.59
N GLU A 522 -20.48 -3.65 -20.58
CA GLU A 522 -20.66 -3.33 -22.00
C GLU A 522 -22.02 -3.77 -22.54
N LYS A 523 -22.59 -4.86 -22.02
CA LYS A 523 -23.90 -5.36 -22.42
C LYS A 523 -25.01 -4.41 -21.96
N HIS A 524 -24.89 -3.88 -20.75
CA HIS A 524 -25.79 -2.89 -20.20
C HIS A 524 -25.71 -1.56 -20.97
N LEU A 525 -24.50 -1.13 -21.34
CA LEU A 525 -24.30 0.02 -22.22
C LEU A 525 -24.99 -0.17 -23.58
N ASN A 526 -24.78 -1.31 -24.24
CA ASN A 526 -25.35 -1.59 -25.55
C ASN A 526 -26.89 -1.63 -25.50
N ASN A 527 -27.47 -2.24 -24.46
CA ASN A 527 -28.91 -2.30 -24.28
C ASN A 527 -29.52 -0.93 -23.96
N TRP A 528 -28.84 -0.15 -23.13
CA TRP A 528 -29.26 1.22 -22.81
C TRP A 528 -29.22 2.12 -24.05
N PHE A 529 -28.13 2.04 -24.83
CA PHE A 529 -28.00 2.78 -26.07
C PHE A 529 -29.09 2.39 -27.07
N LYS A 530 -29.32 1.10 -27.33
CA LYS A 530 -30.43 0.63 -28.20
C LYS A 530 -31.82 1.11 -27.78
N LYS A 531 -32.04 1.33 -26.48
CA LYS A 531 -33.33 1.78 -25.93
C LYS A 531 -33.58 3.27 -26.16
N HIS A 532 -32.53 4.09 -26.16
CA HIS A 532 -32.62 5.56 -26.15
C HIS A 532 -32.05 6.22 -27.41
N TYR A 533 -31.31 5.48 -28.22
CA TYR A 533 -30.85 5.89 -29.54
C TYR A 533 -31.92 5.49 -30.57
N ARG A 534 -32.60 6.49 -31.14
CA ARG A 534 -33.52 6.34 -32.27
C ARG A 534 -33.10 7.28 -33.38
#